data_AF-A0A950DBV3-F1
#
_entry.id   AF-A0A950DBV3-F1
#
_cell.length_a   1.000
_cell.length_b   1.000
_cell.length_c   1.000
_cell.angle_alpha   90.00
_cell.angle_beta   90.00
_cell.angle_gamma   90.00
#
_symmetry.space_group_name_H-M   'P 1'
#
loop_
_entity.id
_entity.type
_entity.pdbx_description
1 polymer ?
#
loop_
_entity_poly.entity_id
_entity_poly.type
_entity_poly.pdbx_seq_one_letter_code
_entity_poly.pdbx_strand_id
1 'polypeptide(L)' 'SGPAAGGTSVTITGTNLSGATEVLFGTAAATNLHVVNDNSITATSPAGTGTVDVTVTTPSGTSTISPNDKFTYT' A
#
# COMPACT_ATOMS: atom_id res chain seq x y z
N SER A 1 -1.87 9.26 -5.07
CA SER A 1 -0.91 9.53 -6.16
C SER A 1 0.40 10.05 -5.57
N GLY A 2 1.47 10.07 -6.36
CA GLY A 2 2.78 10.58 -5.97
C GLY A 2 3.77 10.56 -7.13
N PRO A 3 5.00 11.07 -6.93
CA PRO A 3 5.99 11.17 -7.99
C PRO A 3 6.45 9.78 -8.46
N ALA A 4 6.77 9.64 -9.75
CA ALA A 4 7.34 8.42 -10.33
C ALA A 4 8.61 7.92 -9.60
N ALA A 5 9.35 8.83 -8.96
CA ALA A 5 10.53 8.49 -8.14
C ALA A 5 10.20 7.76 -6.82
N GLY A 6 8.93 7.68 -6.42
CA GLY A 6 8.52 7.11 -5.13
C GLY A 6 8.73 8.06 -3.94
N GLY A 7 8.68 7.52 -2.73
CA GLY A 7 8.92 8.28 -1.50
C GLY A 7 7.68 8.95 -0.91
N THR A 8 6.48 8.71 -1.46
CA THR A 8 5.24 9.23 -0.88
C THR A 8 4.85 8.41 0.33
N SER A 9 4.69 9.03 1.50
CA SER A 9 4.05 8.39 2.64
C SER A 9 2.55 8.27 2.38
N VAL A 10 2.03 7.05 2.36
CA VAL A 10 0.63 6.72 2.10
C VAL A 10 0.03 6.12 3.37
N THR A 11 -1.10 6.66 3.80
CA THR A 11 -1.95 6.04 4.83
C THR A 11 -2.97 5.15 4.14
N ILE A 12 -3.00 3.88 4.52
CA ILE A 12 -3.91 2.87 3.99
C ILE A 12 -4.88 2.50 5.11
N THR A 13 -6.17 2.66 4.83
CA THR A 13 -7.26 2.37 5.78
C THR A 13 -8.00 1.10 5.38
N GLY A 14 -8.40 0.30 6.36
CA GLY A 14 -9.09 -0.97 6.12
C GLY A 14 -9.56 -1.66 7.40
N THR A 15 -9.62 -2.98 7.38
CA THR A 15 -9.95 -3.83 8.53
C THR A 15 -8.98 -5.00 8.61
N ASN A 16 -8.76 -5.55 9.81
CA ASN A 16 -7.86 -6.68 10.04
C ASN A 16 -6.44 -6.42 9.53
N LEU A 17 -5.96 -5.18 9.64
CA LEU A 17 -4.61 -4.79 9.23
C LEU A 17 -3.57 -5.08 10.32
N SER A 18 -4.00 -5.54 11.49
CA SER A 18 -3.10 -6.02 12.53
C SER A 18 -2.20 -7.13 11.96
N GLY A 19 -0.89 -6.94 12.08
CA GLY A 19 0.10 -7.89 11.56
C GLY A 19 0.33 -7.83 10.05
N ALA A 20 -0.10 -6.76 9.35
CA ALA A 20 0.28 -6.55 7.96
C ALA A 20 1.80 -6.66 7.79
N THR A 21 2.23 -7.48 6.83
CA THR A 21 3.64 -7.82 6.60
C THR A 21 4.17 -7.27 5.28
N GLU A 22 3.28 -6.97 4.33
CA GLU A 22 3.65 -6.46 3.03
C GLU A 22 2.57 -5.50 2.51
N VAL A 23 3.03 -4.46 1.82
CA VAL A 23 2.20 -3.59 0.99
C VAL A 23 2.84 -3.53 -0.39
N LEU A 24 2.07 -3.80 -1.43
CA LEU A 24 2.53 -3.71 -2.81
C LEU A 24 1.84 -2.55 -3.53
N PHE A 25 2.62 -1.83 -4.34
CA PHE A 25 2.14 -0.88 -5.35
C PHE A 25 2.32 -1.57 -6.70
N GLY A 26 1.26 -2.23 -7.18
CA GLY A 26 1.31 -3.18 -8.28
C GLY A 26 2.10 -4.42 -7.88
N THR A 27 3.30 -4.57 -8.44
CA THR A 27 4.25 -5.64 -8.09
C THR A 27 5.44 -5.15 -7.26
N ALA A 28 5.53 -3.84 -6.99
CA ALA A 28 6.64 -3.24 -6.28
C ALA A 28 6.35 -3.13 -4.78
N ALA A 29 7.24 -3.65 -3.95
CA ALA A 29 7.09 -3.58 -2.50
C ALA A 29 7.27 -2.15 -1.97
N ALA A 30 6.36 -1.75 -1.09
CA ALA A 30 6.49 -0.53 -0.32
C ALA A 30 7.62 -0.64 0.71
N THR A 31 8.10 0.51 1.15
CA THR A 31 9.08 0.61 2.24
C THR A 31 8.43 1.27 3.45
N ASN A 32 9.10 1.23 4.61
CA ASN A 32 8.62 1.89 5.83
C ASN A 32 7.17 1.53 6.21
N LEU A 33 6.79 0.26 6.01
CA LEU A 33 5.51 -0.26 6.44
C LEU A 33 5.45 -0.22 7.97
N HIS A 34 4.44 0.48 8.49
CA HIS A 34 4.19 0.61 9.90
C HIS A 34 2.70 0.42 10.18
N VAL A 35 2.38 -0.56 11.01
CA VAL A 35 1.01 -0.82 11.45
C VAL A 35 0.67 0.14 12.57
N VAL A 36 -0.28 1.05 12.34
CA VAL A 36 -0.70 2.03 13.35
C VAL A 36 -1.72 1.40 14.29
N ASN A 37 -2.74 0.74 13.72
CA ASN A 37 -3.75 -0.03 14.43
C ASN A 37 -4.44 -1.00 13.46
N ASP A 38 -5.47 -1.71 13.91
CA ASP A 38 -6.18 -2.71 13.09
C ASP A 38 -6.85 -2.14 11.82
N ASN A 39 -7.09 -0.83 11.78
CA ASN A 39 -7.80 -0.16 10.69
C ASN A 39 -6.93 0.80 9.89
N SER A 40 -5.65 0.95 10.24
CA SER A 40 -4.77 1.92 9.60
C SER A 40 -3.31 1.47 9.62
N ILE A 41 -2.66 1.55 8.46
CA ILE A 41 -1.23 1.35 8.30
C ILE A 41 -0.66 2.52 7.49
N THR A 42 0.63 2.80 7.66
CA THR A 42 1.38 3.74 6.81
C THR A 42 2.44 2.98 6.05
N ALA A 43 2.65 3.32 4.78
CA ALA A 43 3.70 2.76 3.95
C ALA A 43 4.25 3.82 2.99
N THR A 44 5.50 3.69 2.58
CA THR A 44 6.15 4.60 1.63
C THR A 44 6.18 3.96 0.25
N SER A 45 5.64 4.67 -0.74
CA SER A 45 5.56 4.19 -2.12
C SER A 45 6.96 3.98 -2.72
N PRO A 46 7.18 2.87 -3.45
CA PRO A 46 8.40 2.69 -4.23
C PRO A 46 8.35 3.56 -5.50
N ALA A 47 9.47 3.64 -6.22
CA ALA A 47 9.46 4.19 -7.58
C ALA A 47 8.58 3.34 -8.50
N GLY A 48 7.89 3.97 -9.45
CA GLY A 48 6.93 3.31 -10.32
C GLY A 48 6.41 4.20 -11.44
N THR A 49 5.52 3.64 -12.26
CA THR A 49 4.95 4.34 -13.43
C THR A 49 3.48 3.98 -13.62
N GLY A 50 2.68 4.93 -14.10
CA GLY A 50 1.27 4.71 -14.40
C GLY A 50 0.41 4.55 -13.15
N THR A 51 -0.79 3.99 -13.33
CA THR A 51 -1.72 3.69 -12.24
C THR A 51 -1.65 2.23 -11.88
N VAL A 52 -1.39 1.94 -10.60
CA VAL A 52 -1.29 0.59 -10.05
C VAL A 52 -2.28 0.36 -8.92
N ASP A 53 -2.52 -0.90 -8.59
CA ASP A 53 -3.28 -1.30 -7.40
C ASP A 53 -2.39 -1.31 -6.16
N VAL A 54 -2.96 -0.94 -5.02
CA VAL A 54 -2.32 -1.06 -3.71
C VAL A 54 -2.94 -2.25 -3.00
N THR A 55 -2.13 -3.26 -2.69
CA THR A 55 -2.58 -4.43 -1.94
C THR A 55 -1.82 -4.57 -0.64
N VAL A 56 -2.49 -5.12 0.37
CA VAL A 56 -1.92 -5.37 1.69
C VAL A 56 -1.99 -6.86 1.98
N THR A 57 -0.88 -7.46 2.40
CA THR A 57 -0.82 -8.85 2.84
C THR A 57 -0.72 -8.91 4.36
N THR A 58 -1.66 -9.61 4.97
CA THR A 58 -1.69 -9.96 6.39
C THR A 58 -1.64 -11.48 6.55
N PRO A 59 -1.45 -12.02 7.77
CA PRO A 59 -1.50 -13.46 8.00
C PRO A 59 -2.82 -14.11 7.58
N SER A 60 -3.90 -13.32 7.50
CA SER A 60 -5.23 -13.78 7.05
C SER A 60 -5.36 -13.82 5.52
N GLY A 61 -4.41 -13.25 4.77
CA GLY A 61 -4.40 -13.22 3.32
C GLY A 61 -4.07 -11.83 2.74
N THR A 62 -4.14 -11.72 1.41
CA THR A 62 -3.97 -10.46 0.68
C THR A 62 -5.32 -9.80 0.41
N SER A 63 -5.37 -8.47 0.52
CA SER A 63 -6.56 -7.69 0.23
C SER A 63 -7.02 -7.88 -1.22
N THR A 64 -8.34 -7.81 -1.44
CA THR A 64 -8.91 -7.77 -2.78
C THR A 64 -8.59 -6.44 -3.47
N ILE A 65 -8.50 -6.46 -4.79
CA ILE A 65 -8.34 -5.25 -5.59
C ILE A 65 -9.71 -4.58 -5.78
N SER A 66 -9.81 -3.29 -5.48
CA SER A 66 -10.97 -2.46 -5.80
C SER A 66 -10.59 -1.19 -6.57
N PRO A 67 -11.54 -0.52 -7.24
CA PRO A 67 -11.30 0.76 -7.89
C PRO A 67 -10.80 1.88 -6.95
N ASN A 68 -10.98 1.73 -5.64
CA ASN A 68 -10.54 2.71 -4.64
C ASN A 68 -9.07 2.51 -4.22
N ASP A 69 -8.47 1.36 -4.54
CA ASP A 69 -7.12 1.00 -4.10
C ASP A 69 -6.06 1.43 -5.11
N LYS A 70 -6.30 2.50 -5.87
CA LYS A 70 -5.43 2.92 -6.96
C LYS A 70 -4.41 3.96 -6.51
N PHE A 71 -3.16 3.74 -6.90
CA PHE A 71 -2.10 4.73 -6.80
C PHE A 71 -1.55 5.10 -8.17
N THR A 72 -1.64 6.37 -8.52
CA THR A 72 -1.08 6.91 -9.77
C THR A 72 0.27 7.57 -9.52
N TYR A 73 1.27 7.11 -10.27
CA TYR A 73 2.59 7.72 -10.39
C TYR A 73 2.56 8.82 -11.46
N THR A 74 2.94 10.03 -11.08
CA THR A 74 2.98 11.23 -11.93
C THR A 74 4.36 11.84 -12.01
#